data_AF-A0A5S5AYV1-F1
#
_entry.id   AF-A0A5S5AYV1-F1
#
_cell.length_a   1.000
_cell.length_b   1.000
_cell.length_c   1.000
_cell.angle_alpha   90.00
_cell.angle_beta   90.00
_cell.angle_gamma   90.00
#
_symmetry.space_group_name_H-M   'P 1'
#
loop_
_entity.id
_entity.type
_entity.pdbx_description
1 polymer ?
#
loop_
_entity_poly.entity_id
_entity_poly.type
_entity_poly.pdbx_seq_one_letter_code
_entity_poly.pdbx_strand_id
1 'polypeptide(L)'
;MELQEAMNLIWENRKYETTDPKEAISHLNEEVAESLKALLRGETAKAKRELEDALSCLLIALKVMGINPDEAVMRQVNQMKQRHEKLMIFKKERVEIYVNGVLKGGWSIGSEEDIKEAEKIAKEFGCNILYKNQ
;
A
#
# COMPACT_ATOMS: atom_id res chain seq x y z
N MET A 1 -14.71 6.16 19.37
CA MET A 1 -15.60 5.72 18.29
C MET A 1 -14.78 4.79 17.42
N GLU A 2 -15.25 3.56 17.27
CA GLU A 2 -14.64 2.58 16.36
C GLU A 2 -14.95 2.97 14.90
N LEU A 3 -14.16 2.52 13.91
CA LEU A 3 -14.39 2.96 12.52
C LEU A 3 -15.72 2.43 11.97
N GLN A 4 -16.10 1.22 12.36
CA GLN A 4 -17.40 0.65 11.99
C GLN A 4 -18.57 1.49 12.53
N GLU A 5 -18.43 2.06 13.73
CA GLU A 5 -19.43 2.96 14.33
C GLU A 5 -19.47 4.30 13.59
N ALA A 6 -18.30 4.89 13.27
CA ALA A 6 -18.21 6.11 12.48
C ALA A 6 -18.84 5.95 11.10
N MET A 7 -18.58 4.83 10.41
CA MET A 7 -19.17 4.51 9.12
C MET A 7 -20.69 4.43 9.20
N ASN A 8 -21.25 3.85 10.27
CA ASN A 8 -22.70 3.78 10.45
C ASN A 8 -23.31 5.16 10.73
N LEU A 9 -22.68 5.98 11.58
CA LEU A 9 -23.13 7.34 11.86
C LEU A 9 -23.12 8.22 10.59
N ILE A 10 -22.06 8.16 9.79
CA ILE A 10 -22.00 8.87 8.51
C ILE A 10 -23.08 8.36 7.56
N TRP A 11 -23.26 7.04 7.49
CA TRP A 11 -24.30 6.44 6.66
C TRP A 11 -25.69 6.95 7.05
N GLU A 12 -26.01 7.00 8.33
CA GLU A 12 -27.32 7.47 8.82
C GLU A 12 -27.57 8.98 8.57
N ASN A 13 -26.50 9.78 8.50
CA ASN A 13 -26.58 11.23 8.33
C ASN A 13 -26.22 11.71 6.92
N ARG A 14 -26.03 10.78 5.96
CA ARG A 14 -25.62 11.11 4.59
C ARG A 14 -26.67 11.96 3.90
N LYS A 15 -26.21 12.95 3.12
CA LYS A 15 -27.07 13.87 2.37
C LYS A 15 -27.65 13.24 1.09
N TYR A 16 -27.04 12.17 0.59
CA TYR A 16 -27.43 11.51 -0.64
C TYR A 16 -27.52 10.00 -0.44
N GLU A 17 -28.54 9.39 -1.05
CA GLU A 17 -28.73 7.94 -1.02
C GLU A 17 -28.11 7.33 -2.29
N THR A 18 -26.87 6.87 -2.19
CA THR A 18 -26.28 6.03 -3.24
C THR A 18 -26.15 4.59 -2.75
N THR A 19 -26.57 3.65 -3.59
CA THR A 19 -26.32 2.22 -3.44
C THR A 19 -25.53 1.64 -4.61
N ASP A 20 -25.17 2.48 -5.60
CA ASP A 20 -24.34 2.07 -6.73
C ASP A 20 -22.85 2.23 -6.35
N PRO A 21 -22.07 1.14 -6.33
CA PRO A 21 -20.63 1.19 -6.13
C PRO A 21 -19.90 2.21 -7.01
N LYS A 22 -20.31 2.37 -8.28
CA LYS A 22 -19.62 3.27 -9.21
C LYS A 22 -19.81 4.73 -8.82
N GLU A 23 -21.03 5.10 -8.45
CA GLU A 23 -21.36 6.44 -8.00
C GLU A 23 -20.64 6.78 -6.68
N ALA A 24 -20.68 5.88 -5.70
CA ALA A 24 -19.98 6.06 -4.43
C ALA A 24 -18.46 6.27 -4.60
N ILE A 25 -17.82 5.51 -5.49
CA ILE A 25 -16.39 5.67 -5.81
C ILE A 25 -16.13 6.96 -6.60
N SER A 26 -17.05 7.36 -7.49
CA SER A 26 -16.93 8.61 -8.24
C SER A 26 -16.94 9.83 -7.32
N HIS A 27 -17.84 9.88 -6.33
CA HIS A 27 -17.87 10.97 -5.34
C HIS A 27 -16.57 11.01 -4.52
N LEU A 28 -16.08 9.87 -4.03
CA LEU A 28 -14.79 9.81 -3.35
C LEU A 28 -13.66 10.40 -4.22
N ASN A 29 -13.61 10.03 -5.50
CA ASN A 29 -12.60 10.52 -6.43
C ASN A 29 -12.69 12.04 -6.64
N GLU A 30 -13.91 12.59 -6.67
CA GLU A 30 -14.15 14.04 -6.77
C GLU A 30 -13.57 14.79 -5.57
N GLU A 31 -13.90 14.39 -4.34
CA GLU A 31 -13.41 15.05 -3.12
C GLU A 31 -11.88 15.01 -2.99
N VAL A 32 -11.27 13.87 -3.33
CA VAL A 32 -9.80 13.74 -3.37
C VAL A 32 -9.19 14.69 -4.41
N ALA A 33 -9.81 14.79 -5.59
CA ALA A 33 -9.34 15.69 -6.64
C ALA A 33 -9.49 17.17 -6.23
N GLU A 34 -10.55 17.54 -5.53
CA GLU A 34 -10.74 18.90 -5.00
C GLU A 34 -9.70 19.24 -3.93
N SER A 35 -9.43 18.30 -3.02
CA SER A 35 -8.39 18.44 -2.01
C SER A 35 -7.02 18.70 -2.65
N LEU A 36 -6.64 17.92 -3.67
CA LEU A 36 -5.39 18.11 -4.40
C LEU A 36 -5.36 19.44 -5.16
N LYS A 37 -6.45 19.83 -5.85
CA LYS A 37 -6.56 21.12 -6.54
C LYS A 37 -6.34 22.29 -5.58
N ALA A 38 -6.92 22.23 -4.38
CA ALA A 38 -6.76 23.25 -3.35
C ALA A 38 -5.31 23.33 -2.84
N LEU A 39 -4.64 22.19 -2.59
CA LEU A 39 -3.22 22.16 -2.23
C LEU A 39 -2.33 22.82 -3.28
N LEU A 40 -2.57 22.51 -4.56
CA LEU A 40 -1.82 23.08 -5.68
C LEU A 40 -1.97 24.60 -5.79
N ARG A 41 -3.05 25.17 -5.27
CA ARG A 41 -3.30 26.62 -5.19
C ARG A 41 -2.77 27.27 -3.91
N GLY A 42 -2.16 26.50 -3.01
CA GLY A 42 -1.73 26.97 -1.68
C GLY A 42 -2.86 27.13 -0.67
N GLU A 43 -4.09 26.69 -0.99
CA GLU A 43 -5.28 26.83 -0.17
C GLU A 43 -5.38 25.71 0.89
N THR A 44 -4.40 25.66 1.80
CA THR A 44 -4.24 24.54 2.75
C THR A 44 -5.49 24.28 3.62
N ALA A 45 -6.17 25.33 4.07
CA ALA A 45 -7.38 25.18 4.88
C ALA A 45 -8.55 24.56 4.09
N LYS A 46 -8.66 24.91 2.80
CA LYS A 46 -9.65 24.29 1.92
C LYS A 46 -9.30 22.82 1.68
N ALA A 47 -8.06 22.54 1.32
CA ALA A 47 -7.60 21.17 1.10
C ALA A 47 -7.87 20.22 2.26
N LYS A 48 -7.69 20.68 3.51
CA LYS A 48 -8.02 19.90 4.71
C LYS A 48 -9.51 19.58 4.81
N ARG A 49 -10.39 20.54 4.53
CA ARG A 49 -11.85 20.32 4.53
C ARG A 49 -12.25 19.30 3.45
N GLU A 50 -11.77 19.47 2.22
CA GLU A 50 -12.08 18.51 1.14
C GLU A 50 -11.54 17.09 1.47
N LEU A 51 -10.44 16.99 2.23
CA LEU A 51 -9.93 15.70 2.67
C LEU A 51 -10.82 15.05 3.75
N GLU A 52 -11.45 15.85 4.62
CA GLU A 52 -12.46 15.38 5.58
C GLU A 52 -13.74 14.94 4.85
N ASP A 53 -14.13 15.65 3.80
CA ASP A 53 -15.25 15.25 2.92
C ASP A 53 -14.93 13.94 2.18
N ALA A 54 -13.70 13.80 1.68
CA ALA A 54 -13.21 12.55 1.10
C ALA A 54 -13.22 11.37 2.09
N LEU A 55 -12.90 11.60 3.37
CA LEU A 55 -13.00 10.56 4.40
C LEU A 55 -14.45 10.07 4.56
N SER A 56 -15.40 11.00 4.55
CA SER A 56 -16.83 10.66 4.61
C SER A 56 -17.27 9.84 3.40
N CYS A 57 -16.87 10.26 2.19
CA CYS A 57 -17.12 9.52 0.96
C CYS A 57 -16.45 8.13 0.95
N LEU A 58 -15.26 8.00 1.51
CA LEU A 58 -14.58 6.71 1.65
C LEU A 58 -15.40 5.75 2.52
N LEU A 59 -15.86 6.20 3.69
CA LEU A 59 -16.66 5.37 4.59
C LEU A 59 -18.00 4.96 3.95
N ILE A 60 -18.65 5.86 3.19
CA ILE A 60 -19.84 5.53 2.39
C ILE A 60 -19.50 4.46 1.34
N ALA A 61 -18.41 4.62 0.59
CA ALA A 61 -17.99 3.66 -0.42
C ALA A 61 -17.66 2.29 0.19
N LEU A 62 -16.99 2.23 1.35
CA LEU A 62 -16.74 0.99 2.08
C LEU A 62 -18.06 0.30 2.46
N LYS A 63 -19.05 1.06 2.95
CA LYS A 63 -20.38 0.53 3.28
C LYS A 63 -21.09 -0.07 2.06
N VAL A 64 -21.14 0.67 0.95
CA VAL A 64 -21.75 0.22 -0.33
C VAL A 64 -21.05 -1.03 -0.87
N MET A 65 -19.73 -1.10 -0.74
CA MET A 65 -18.90 -2.22 -1.18
C MET A 65 -18.91 -3.41 -0.20
N GLY A 66 -19.61 -3.31 0.94
CA GLY A 66 -19.66 -4.37 1.95
C GLY A 66 -18.34 -4.62 2.68
N ILE A 67 -17.50 -3.59 2.82
CA ILE A 67 -16.19 -3.68 3.47
C ILE A 67 -16.30 -3.20 4.91
N ASN A 68 -15.91 -4.05 5.86
CA ASN A 68 -15.71 -3.64 7.25
C ASN A 68 -14.41 -2.80 7.38
N PRO A 69 -14.47 -1.55 7.87
CA PRO A 69 -13.32 -0.64 7.92
C PRO A 69 -12.27 -1.07 8.96
N ASP A 70 -12.68 -1.58 10.12
CA ASP A 70 -11.75 -2.03 11.16
C ASP A 70 -10.91 -3.22 10.67
N GLU A 71 -11.57 -4.19 10.03
CA GLU A 71 -10.87 -5.31 9.40
C GLU A 71 -9.99 -4.86 8.24
N ALA A 72 -10.44 -3.89 7.43
CA ALA A 72 -9.66 -3.36 6.32
C ALA A 72 -8.36 -2.72 6.82
N VAL A 73 -8.43 -1.92 7.88
CA VAL A 73 -7.25 -1.34 8.53
C VAL A 73 -6.32 -2.43 9.04
N MET A 74 -6.83 -3.44 9.74
CA MET A 74 -6.01 -4.54 10.23
C MET A 74 -5.33 -5.32 9.11
N ARG A 75 -6.03 -5.60 8.01
CA ARG A 75 -5.44 -6.24 6.82
C ARG A 75 -4.32 -5.38 6.22
N GLN A 76 -4.55 -4.07 6.07
CA GLN A 76 -3.55 -3.15 5.52
C GLN A 76 -2.32 -3.04 6.44
N VAL A 77 -2.52 -2.90 7.75
CA VAL A 77 -1.43 -2.87 8.73
C VAL A 77 -0.62 -4.17 8.68
N ASN A 78 -1.28 -5.32 8.58
CA ASN A 78 -0.58 -6.60 8.45
C ASN A 78 0.22 -6.69 7.15
N GLN A 79 -0.33 -6.21 6.03
CA GLN A 79 0.41 -6.12 4.76
C GLN A 79 1.62 -5.18 4.84
N MET A 80 1.48 -4.02 5.47
CA MET A 80 2.58 -3.07 5.67
C MET A 80 3.67 -3.61 6.60
N LYS A 81 3.27 -4.37 7.64
CA LYS A 81 4.19 -5.05 8.57
C LYS A 81 4.88 -6.26 7.94
N GLN A 82 4.26 -6.88 6.94
CA GLN A 82 4.96 -7.81 6.05
C GLN A 82 5.96 -7.02 5.20
N ARG A 83 7.01 -6.50 5.84
CA ARG A 83 8.27 -6.24 5.15
C ARG A 83 8.66 -7.57 4.54
N HIS A 84 8.49 -7.70 3.23
CA HIS A 84 9.07 -8.81 2.52
C HIS A 84 10.57 -8.67 2.71
N GLU A 85 11.13 -9.36 3.69
CA GLU A 85 12.56 -9.41 3.89
C GLU A 85 13.11 -10.18 2.69
N LYS A 86 13.52 -9.43 1.68
CA LYS A 86 14.18 -9.94 0.51
C LYS A 86 15.66 -9.96 0.84
N LEU A 87 16.26 -11.13 0.88
CA LEU A 87 17.66 -11.32 1.18
C LEU A 87 18.30 -12.07 0.01
N MET A 88 19.34 -11.51 -0.59
CA MET A 88 20.17 -12.22 -1.54
C MET A 88 21.46 -12.65 -0.84
N ILE A 89 21.71 -13.96 -0.81
CA ILE A 89 22.91 -14.55 -0.21
C ILE A 89 23.87 -14.93 -1.31
N PHE A 90 25.06 -14.32 -1.30
CA PHE A 90 26.18 -14.68 -2.17
C PHE A 90 26.99 -15.79 -1.51
N LYS A 91 27.08 -16.93 -2.19
CA LYS A 91 27.94 -18.06 -1.84
C LYS A 91 29.02 -18.21 -2.92
N LYS A 92 30.05 -19.01 -2.64
CA LYS A 92 31.21 -19.21 -3.52
C LYS A 92 30.90 -19.40 -5.02
N GLU A 93 29.86 -20.18 -5.35
CA GLU A 93 29.54 -20.54 -6.75
C GLU A 93 28.09 -20.24 -7.15
N ARG A 94 27.31 -19.59 -6.27
CA ARG A 94 25.90 -19.30 -6.53
C ARG A 94 25.37 -18.18 -5.66
N VAL A 95 24.29 -17.56 -6.12
CA VAL A 95 23.46 -16.67 -5.32
C VAL A 95 22.10 -17.31 -5.04
N GLU A 96 21.53 -17.00 -3.90
CA GLU A 96 20.20 -17.47 -3.49
C GLU A 96 19.35 -16.29 -3.03
N ILE A 97 18.11 -16.23 -3.51
CA ILE A 97 17.13 -15.22 -3.11
C ILE A 97 16.16 -15.84 -2.11
N TYR A 98 16.09 -15.23 -0.94
CA TYR A 98 15.14 -15.54 0.11
C TYR A 98 14.12 -14.42 0.21
N VAL A 99 12.84 -14.77 0.37
CA VAL A 99 11.77 -13.82 0.70
C VAL A 99 11.10 -14.33 1.96
N ASN A 100 11.19 -13.54 3.04
CA ASN A 100 10.69 -13.92 4.37
C ASN A 100 11.27 -15.26 4.84
N GLY A 101 12.58 -15.47 4.65
CA GLY A 101 13.27 -16.70 5.05
C GLY A 101 13.03 -17.92 4.17
N VAL A 102 12.18 -17.83 3.14
CA VAL A 102 11.90 -18.93 2.19
C VAL A 102 12.73 -18.75 0.92
N LEU A 103 13.49 -19.76 0.52
CA LEU A 103 14.23 -19.77 -0.74
C LEU A 103 13.25 -19.69 -1.92
N LYS A 104 13.36 -18.64 -2.74
CA LYS A 104 12.53 -18.42 -3.92
C LYS A 104 13.23 -18.75 -5.23
N GLY A 105 14.56 -18.73 -5.24
CA GLY A 105 15.35 -19.06 -6.41
C GLY A 105 16.83 -18.81 -6.17
N GLY A 106 17.63 -19.10 -7.18
CA GLY A 106 19.07 -18.89 -7.17
C GLY A 106 19.68 -19.33 -8.49
N TRP A 107 20.85 -18.81 -8.80
CA TRP A 107 21.60 -19.17 -9.99
C TRP A 107 23.09 -19.24 -9.68
N SER A 108 23.82 -19.96 -10.53
CA SER A 108 25.27 -20.08 -10.40
C SER A 108 25.94 -18.77 -10.79
N ILE A 109 26.99 -18.42 -10.06
CA ILE A 109 27.88 -17.29 -10.36
C ILE A 109 29.31 -17.83 -10.43
N GLY A 110 30.12 -17.35 -11.36
CA GLY A 110 31.49 -17.83 -11.54
C GLY A 110 32.49 -16.74 -11.93
N SER A 111 32.01 -15.60 -12.44
CA SER A 111 32.83 -14.46 -12.81
C SER A 111 32.54 -13.24 -11.94
N GLU A 112 33.47 -12.27 -11.92
CA GLU A 112 33.23 -10.97 -11.28
C GLU A 112 32.05 -10.21 -11.93
N GLU A 113 31.78 -10.46 -13.20
CA GLU A 113 30.66 -9.86 -13.92
C GLU A 113 29.32 -10.42 -13.44
N ASP A 114 29.24 -11.74 -13.20
CA ASP A 114 28.05 -12.38 -12.62
C ASP A 114 27.73 -11.83 -11.22
N ILE A 115 28.76 -11.53 -10.43
CA ILE A 115 28.61 -10.93 -9.09
C ILE A 115 28.02 -9.52 -9.22
N LYS A 116 28.58 -8.68 -10.09
CA LYS A 116 28.09 -7.31 -10.32
C LYS A 116 26.65 -7.29 -10.83
N GLU A 117 26.30 -8.20 -11.73
CA GLU A 117 24.94 -8.33 -12.24
C GLU A 117 23.97 -8.78 -11.14
N ALA A 118 24.37 -9.74 -10.31
CA ALA A 118 23.58 -10.15 -9.15
C ALA A 118 23.39 -9.03 -8.12
N GLU A 119 24.41 -8.20 -7.86
CA GLU A 119 24.31 -7.03 -6.98
C GLU A 119 23.36 -5.97 -7.54
N LYS A 120 23.40 -5.74 -8.86
CA LYS A 120 22.48 -4.83 -9.55
C LYS A 120 21.04 -5.32 -9.39
N ILE A 121 20.80 -6.61 -9.64
CA ILE A 121 19.48 -7.24 -9.45
C ILE A 121 19.04 -7.11 -7.98
N ALA A 122 19.91 -7.42 -7.01
CA ALA A 122 19.57 -7.27 -5.60
C ALA A 122 19.09 -5.84 -5.27
N LYS A 123 19.76 -4.82 -5.81
CA LYS A 123 19.37 -3.42 -5.62
C LYS A 123 18.04 -3.08 -6.29
N GLU A 124 17.82 -3.53 -7.53
CA GLU A 124 16.56 -3.32 -8.26
C GLU A 124 15.36 -3.94 -7.54
N PHE A 125 15.54 -5.13 -6.95
CA PHE A 125 14.48 -5.83 -6.22
C PHE A 125 14.33 -5.41 -4.76
N GLY A 126 15.22 -4.54 -4.25
CA GLY A 126 15.23 -4.07 -2.86
C GLY A 126 15.65 -5.16 -1.87
N CYS A 127 16.56 -6.05 -2.27
CA CYS A 127 17.11 -7.09 -1.43
C CYS A 127 18.22 -6.56 -0.52
N ASN A 128 18.24 -7.01 0.73
CA ASN A 128 19.45 -6.98 1.56
C ASN A 128 20.47 -7.97 0.97
N ILE A 129 21.76 -7.64 1.03
CA ILE A 129 22.85 -8.48 0.51
C ILE A 129 23.62 -9.08 1.67
N LEU A 130 23.90 -10.38 1.62
CA LEU A 130 24.76 -11.09 2.58
C LEU A 130 25.78 -11.95 1.83
N TYR A 131 27.07 -11.76 2.10
CA TYR A 131 28.14 -12.63 1.59
C TYR A 131 28.44 -13.71 2.61
N LYS A 132 28.32 -14.99 2.24
CA LYS A 132 28.69 -16.14 3.07
C LYS A 132 29.85 -16.90 2.43
N ASN A 133 30.98 -16.91 3.13
CA ASN A 133 32.22 -17.61 2.77
C ASN A 133 32.68 -17.32 1.33
N GLN A 134 33.28 -16.14 1.14
CA GLN A 134 34.20 -15.92 0.01
C GLN A 134 35.38 -16.88 0.12
#